data_AF-A0AA45ANC7-F1
#
_entry.id   AF-A0AA45ANC7-F1
#
_cell.length_a   1.000
_cell.length_b   1.000
_cell.length_c   1.000
_cell.angle_alpha   90.00
_cell.angle_beta   90.00
_cell.angle_gamma   90.00
#
_symmetry.space_group_name_H-M   'P 1'
#
loop_
_entity.id
_entity.type
_entity.pdbx_description
1 polymer ?
#
loop_
_entity_poly.entity_id
_entity_poly.type
_entity_poly.pdbx_seq_one_letter_code
_entity_poly.pdbx_strand_id
1 'polypeptide(L)'
;MSLSQASPLGKPVVWSENRQALCDSLWYFKQHQAGSYPIDGVLRGFLLDGESTIRDIVTSDVIISTLGGGRQKDSTTKMSVRVNETRNCIVNQCKEAFKRGVPVAVIIGRKCTLAPVQVLYNYNVLDWFTITDLWIEKDGQNDIFFWKIRLERTDRTTPSWCQPDDALTQTVEPRPFPHGKLDCVHCGVLSMYSFAQGWACLNGNCKQHFTLADGTSLTDLSYAGHSATIIAWCSECKHASKTIFVEGWTCYNRGCSKAFEFPAEVKKNDSLVQRDLMICGHKVEQYFLPDMEAKGQCCGTVLIFRATDAINKTRNGPNHLWMDIQEAAARGDDFKRNAVKCPGTSSEILTRNFQRNWGAPYKFVVAVNSTSFKEAPPYVMQALKRMQWAGRQSVQASNDGFEQGHALKSASMDTKFVDFNELLTIGYMEDDAISYHDDGEDTLGPTVATLSLGSSARMLFAEKTKYNPKTKKGTRSTARNQVLAFPVHHGDMVVMHGAQVHQQYDHKVEPSGKRRFALTCRNIIISKIDEDQQEDAMSKGEIPADAGQWTYDGY
;
A
#
# COMPACT_ATOMS: atom_id res chain seq x y z
N MET A 1 -37.09 15.17 -2.27
CA MET A 1 -36.20 16.01 -3.09
C MET A 1 -35.35 15.09 -3.93
N SER A 2 -35.42 15.20 -5.27
CA SER A 2 -34.58 14.41 -6.17
C SER A 2 -33.13 14.86 -5.99
N LEU A 3 -32.28 13.97 -5.48
CA LEU A 3 -30.84 14.17 -5.55
C LEU A 3 -30.47 14.15 -7.04
N SER A 4 -29.92 15.25 -7.56
CA SER A 4 -29.37 15.29 -8.92
C SER A 4 -28.21 14.30 -8.99
N GLN A 5 -28.31 13.28 -9.85
CA GLN A 5 -27.21 12.35 -10.10
C GLN A 5 -25.99 13.11 -10.64
N ALA A 6 -24.79 12.76 -10.16
CA ALA A 6 -23.54 13.40 -10.58
C ALA A 6 -23.24 13.14 -12.07
N SER A 7 -22.47 14.04 -12.69
CA SER A 7 -21.96 13.84 -14.05
C SER A 7 -20.93 12.71 -14.08
N PRO A 8 -20.89 11.86 -15.13
CA PRO A 8 -19.87 10.84 -15.27
C PRO A 8 -18.51 11.45 -15.67
N LEU A 9 -17.42 10.85 -15.18
CA LEU A 9 -16.02 11.17 -15.49
C LEU A 9 -15.70 11.04 -16.99
N GLY A 10 -16.38 10.12 -17.67
CA GLY A 10 -16.18 9.88 -19.08
C GLY A 10 -17.46 9.44 -19.80
N LYS A 11 -17.29 8.95 -21.03
CA LYS A 11 -18.38 8.39 -21.83
C LYS A 11 -18.18 6.88 -21.99
N PRO A 12 -19.26 6.09 -22.08
CA PRO A 12 -19.13 4.68 -22.39
C PRO A 12 -18.52 4.50 -23.78
N VAL A 13 -17.59 3.55 -23.89
CA VAL A 13 -17.01 3.15 -25.19
C VAL A 13 -18.07 2.52 -26.09
N VAL A 14 -19.02 1.80 -25.50
CA VAL A 14 -20.09 1.09 -26.21
C VAL A 14 -21.44 1.41 -25.57
N TRP A 15 -22.40 1.84 -26.38
CA TRP A 15 -23.73 2.24 -25.95
C TRP A 15 -24.77 2.05 -27.06
N SER A 16 -26.05 2.10 -26.71
CA SER A 16 -27.16 2.06 -27.67
C SER A 16 -28.41 2.72 -27.10
N GLU A 17 -29.20 3.36 -27.96
CA GLU A 17 -30.54 3.87 -27.61
C GLU A 17 -31.63 2.80 -27.72
N ASN A 18 -31.35 1.68 -28.38
CA ASN A 18 -32.29 0.60 -28.62
C ASN A 18 -31.71 -0.74 -28.16
N ARG A 19 -32.50 -1.50 -27.37
CA ARG A 19 -32.13 -2.83 -26.89
C ARG A 19 -31.86 -3.82 -28.01
N GLN A 20 -32.66 -3.77 -29.08
CA GLN A 20 -32.48 -4.62 -30.26
C GLN A 20 -31.11 -4.39 -30.89
N ALA A 21 -30.78 -3.13 -31.19
CA ALA A 21 -29.49 -2.76 -31.77
C ALA A 21 -28.30 -3.14 -30.89
N LEU A 22 -28.45 -3.05 -29.56
CA LEU A 22 -27.46 -3.51 -28.60
C LEU A 22 -27.24 -5.03 -28.76
N CYS A 23 -28.32 -5.83 -28.75
CA CYS A 23 -28.25 -7.28 -28.89
C CYS A 23 -27.66 -7.74 -30.22
N ASP A 24 -27.97 -7.01 -31.30
CA ASP A 24 -27.48 -7.36 -32.64
C ASP A 24 -25.97 -7.08 -32.77
N SER A 25 -25.46 -6.09 -32.01
CA SER A 25 -24.06 -5.66 -32.06
C SER A 25 -23.14 -6.41 -31.10
N LEU A 26 -23.66 -6.89 -29.96
CA LEU A 26 -22.83 -7.49 -28.90
C LEU A 26 -22.84 -9.01 -28.96
N TRP A 27 -21.67 -9.61 -29.18
CA TRP A 27 -21.53 -11.07 -29.13
C TRP A 27 -21.77 -11.64 -27.71
N TYR A 28 -21.51 -10.83 -26.67
CA TYR A 28 -21.62 -11.22 -25.26
C TYR A 28 -22.95 -10.86 -24.60
N PHE A 29 -23.91 -10.29 -25.34
CA PHE A 29 -25.25 -10.01 -24.81
C PHE A 29 -26.29 -9.98 -25.92
N LYS A 30 -27.02 -11.07 -26.12
CA LYS A 30 -28.10 -11.19 -27.14
C LYS A 30 -29.46 -11.48 -26.52
N GLN A 31 -29.76 -10.82 -25.41
CA GLN A 31 -30.96 -11.08 -24.63
C GLN A 31 -31.93 -9.91 -24.72
N HIS A 32 -33.11 -10.12 -25.32
CA HIS A 32 -34.11 -9.06 -25.56
C HIS A 32 -35.10 -8.84 -24.42
N GLN A 33 -35.23 -9.80 -23.49
CA GLN A 33 -36.24 -9.73 -22.43
C GLN A 33 -35.71 -10.03 -21.02
N ALA A 34 -34.56 -10.67 -20.85
CA ALA A 34 -33.97 -10.99 -19.54
C ALA A 34 -32.69 -10.21 -19.23
N GLY A 35 -32.31 -10.14 -17.95
CA GLY A 35 -31.11 -9.42 -17.50
C GLY A 35 -29.80 -10.21 -17.67
N SER A 36 -29.86 -11.55 -17.82
CA SER A 36 -28.67 -12.39 -17.89
C SER A 36 -28.55 -13.11 -19.22
N TYR A 37 -27.36 -13.10 -19.81
CA TYR A 37 -27.06 -13.78 -21.07
C TYR A 37 -25.92 -14.80 -20.90
N PRO A 38 -26.21 -16.11 -20.96
CA PRO A 38 -25.20 -17.15 -20.98
C PRO A 38 -24.73 -17.47 -22.40
N ILE A 39 -23.48 -17.92 -22.52
CA ILE A 39 -22.96 -18.66 -23.67
C ILE A 39 -22.45 -20.00 -23.15
N ASP A 40 -22.91 -21.10 -23.75
CA ASP A 40 -22.58 -22.47 -23.34
C ASP A 40 -22.78 -22.76 -21.84
N GLY A 41 -23.89 -22.23 -21.30
CA GLY A 41 -24.26 -22.39 -19.90
C GLY A 41 -23.42 -21.56 -18.93
N VAL A 42 -22.63 -20.60 -19.40
CA VAL A 42 -21.79 -19.73 -18.57
C VAL A 42 -22.20 -18.26 -18.76
N LEU A 43 -22.41 -17.51 -17.68
CA LEU A 43 -22.76 -16.10 -17.78
C LEU A 43 -21.67 -15.31 -18.54
N ARG A 44 -22.09 -14.48 -19.50
CA ARG A 44 -21.21 -13.61 -20.30
C ARG A 44 -21.64 -12.17 -20.32
N GLY A 45 -22.95 -11.91 -20.25
CA GLY A 45 -23.49 -10.57 -20.19
C GLY A 45 -24.53 -10.42 -19.09
N PHE A 46 -24.50 -9.28 -18.40
CA PHE A 46 -25.41 -8.97 -17.30
C PHE A 46 -25.91 -7.53 -17.42
N LEU A 47 -27.23 -7.35 -17.48
CA LEU A 47 -27.90 -6.07 -17.63
C LEU A 47 -28.56 -5.66 -16.32
N LEU A 48 -28.15 -4.50 -15.83
CA LEU A 48 -28.77 -3.74 -14.75
C LEU A 48 -29.71 -2.70 -15.36
N ASP A 49 -31.00 -2.72 -15.01
CA ASP A 49 -31.98 -1.73 -15.51
C ASP A 49 -32.97 -1.37 -14.40
N GLY A 50 -34.24 -1.12 -14.70
CA GLY A 50 -35.22 -0.55 -13.75
C GLY A 50 -35.74 -1.46 -12.64
N GLU A 51 -35.16 -2.63 -12.44
CA GLU A 51 -35.67 -3.66 -11.53
C GLU A 51 -34.65 -3.94 -10.40
N SER A 52 -34.44 -2.95 -9.54
CA SER A 52 -33.61 -3.08 -8.33
C SER A 52 -34.41 -3.64 -7.16
N THR A 53 -33.71 -4.27 -6.23
CA THR A 53 -34.27 -4.86 -5.01
C THR A 53 -33.56 -4.31 -3.78
N ILE A 54 -34.06 -4.68 -2.60
CA ILE A 54 -33.45 -4.30 -1.32
C ILE A 54 -31.95 -4.63 -1.30
N ARG A 55 -31.16 -3.67 -0.81
CA ARG A 55 -29.70 -3.73 -0.71
C ARG A 55 -28.93 -3.85 -2.03
N ASP A 56 -29.54 -3.78 -3.22
CA ASP A 56 -28.74 -3.71 -4.45
C ASP A 56 -27.82 -2.47 -4.43
N ILE A 57 -26.58 -2.63 -4.87
CA ILE A 57 -25.55 -1.58 -4.91
C ILE A 57 -24.94 -1.56 -6.30
N VAL A 58 -24.83 -0.37 -6.89
CA VAL A 58 -24.12 -0.17 -8.15
C VAL A 58 -23.09 0.95 -7.94
N THR A 59 -21.81 0.59 -8.00
CA THR A 59 -20.68 1.54 -8.02
C THR A 59 -19.84 1.33 -9.28
N SER A 60 -18.80 2.14 -9.47
CA SER A 60 -17.86 2.01 -10.61
C SER A 60 -17.14 0.66 -10.66
N ASP A 61 -16.81 0.10 -9.50
CA ASP A 61 -15.91 -1.07 -9.39
C ASP A 61 -16.53 -2.27 -8.72
N VAL A 62 -17.60 -2.08 -7.94
CA VAL A 62 -18.32 -3.12 -7.21
C VAL A 62 -19.82 -3.01 -7.48
N ILE A 63 -20.41 -4.13 -7.85
CA ILE A 63 -21.84 -4.24 -8.11
C ILE A 63 -22.36 -5.41 -7.28
N ILE A 64 -23.39 -5.16 -6.49
CA ILE A 64 -24.18 -6.19 -5.82
C ILE A 64 -25.59 -6.11 -6.37
N SER A 65 -26.05 -7.18 -7.02
CA SER A 65 -27.36 -7.23 -7.65
C SER A 65 -28.09 -8.51 -7.28
N THR A 66 -29.41 -8.45 -7.26
CA THR A 66 -30.24 -9.65 -7.27
C THR A 66 -30.22 -10.32 -8.64
N LEU A 67 -30.10 -11.64 -8.66
CA LEU A 67 -30.27 -12.43 -9.87
C LEU A 67 -31.75 -12.43 -10.29
N GLY A 68 -31.96 -12.18 -11.59
CA GLY A 68 -33.27 -12.12 -12.19
C GLY A 68 -34.05 -13.45 -12.15
N GLY A 69 -35.31 -13.41 -12.56
CA GLY A 69 -36.22 -14.55 -12.51
C GLY A 69 -37.00 -14.64 -11.21
N GLY A 70 -38.16 -15.30 -11.26
CA GLY A 70 -39.04 -15.49 -10.11
C GLY A 70 -39.83 -14.24 -9.68
N ARG A 71 -39.90 -13.21 -10.54
CA ARG A 71 -40.71 -12.00 -10.31
C ARG A 71 -41.85 -11.91 -11.32
N GLN A 72 -42.97 -11.34 -10.89
CA GLN A 72 -44.13 -11.01 -11.72
C GLN A 72 -44.59 -9.59 -11.42
N LYS A 73 -45.18 -8.92 -12.40
CA LYS A 73 -45.78 -7.59 -12.16
C LYS A 73 -47.10 -7.77 -11.44
N ASP A 74 -47.22 -7.12 -10.29
CA ASP A 74 -48.47 -7.01 -9.56
C ASP A 74 -49.52 -6.30 -10.43
N SER A 75 -50.71 -6.88 -10.50
CA SER A 75 -51.78 -6.41 -11.37
C SER A 75 -52.27 -5.01 -11.01
N THR A 76 -52.16 -4.62 -9.73
CA THR A 76 -52.70 -3.40 -9.13
C THR A 76 -51.66 -2.28 -9.09
N THR A 77 -50.47 -2.55 -8.56
CA THR A 77 -49.39 -1.56 -8.39
C THR A 77 -48.49 -1.46 -9.62
N LYS A 78 -48.60 -2.41 -10.57
CA LYS A 78 -47.70 -2.60 -11.72
C LYS A 78 -46.23 -2.81 -11.34
N MET A 79 -45.91 -2.88 -10.06
CA MET A 79 -44.57 -3.14 -9.54
C MET A 79 -44.22 -4.61 -9.67
N SER A 80 -42.95 -4.89 -9.94
CA SER A 80 -42.41 -6.23 -9.99
C SER A 80 -42.24 -6.77 -8.57
N VAL A 81 -42.96 -7.83 -8.22
CA VAL A 81 -42.89 -8.50 -6.92
C VAL A 81 -42.31 -9.91 -7.11
N ARG A 82 -41.52 -10.37 -6.15
CA ARG A 82 -40.96 -11.72 -6.17
C ARG A 82 -42.04 -12.71 -5.71
N VAL A 83 -42.35 -13.67 -6.59
CA VAL A 83 -43.38 -14.69 -6.39
C VAL A 83 -42.82 -16.12 -6.45
N ASN A 84 -41.58 -16.28 -6.92
CA ASN A 84 -40.86 -17.55 -6.95
C ASN A 84 -39.37 -17.33 -6.66
N GLU A 85 -38.70 -18.41 -6.29
CA GLU A 85 -37.24 -18.43 -6.14
C GLU A 85 -36.52 -18.14 -7.47
N THR A 86 -35.25 -17.76 -7.37
CA THR A 86 -34.40 -17.60 -8.56
C THR A 86 -34.29 -18.95 -9.29
N ARG A 87 -34.56 -18.96 -10.61
CA ARG A 87 -34.47 -20.19 -11.42
C ARG A 87 -33.06 -20.78 -11.39
N ASN A 88 -32.98 -22.10 -11.16
CA ASN A 88 -31.71 -22.83 -11.12
C ASN A 88 -30.82 -22.64 -12.35
N CYS A 89 -31.39 -22.49 -13.55
CA CYS A 89 -30.57 -22.23 -14.75
C CYS A 89 -29.78 -20.91 -14.66
N ILE A 90 -30.37 -19.85 -14.09
CA ILE A 90 -29.72 -18.55 -13.89
C ILE A 90 -28.66 -18.65 -12.80
N VAL A 91 -28.94 -19.41 -11.74
CA VAL A 91 -27.97 -19.65 -10.68
C VAL A 91 -26.78 -20.46 -11.22
N ASN A 92 -27.05 -21.52 -11.98
CA ASN A 92 -26.03 -22.41 -12.51
C ASN A 92 -25.09 -21.71 -13.50
N GLN A 93 -25.59 -20.85 -14.39
CA GLN A 93 -24.71 -20.08 -15.28
C GLN A 93 -23.80 -19.09 -14.53
N CYS A 94 -24.27 -18.54 -13.41
CA CYS A 94 -23.46 -17.66 -12.56
C CYS A 94 -22.45 -18.48 -11.76
N LYS A 95 -22.86 -19.63 -11.22
CA LYS A 95 -21.96 -20.58 -10.54
C LYS A 95 -20.87 -21.08 -11.49
N GLU A 96 -21.21 -21.38 -12.74
CA GLU A 96 -20.23 -21.77 -13.76
C GLU A 96 -19.30 -20.62 -14.13
N ALA A 97 -19.81 -19.39 -14.24
CA ALA A 97 -18.96 -18.21 -14.49
C ALA A 97 -18.01 -17.92 -13.32
N PHE A 98 -18.53 -17.99 -12.10
CA PHE A 98 -17.77 -17.87 -10.86
C PHE A 98 -16.69 -18.95 -10.76
N LYS A 99 -17.07 -20.21 -10.98
CA LYS A 99 -16.17 -21.39 -10.95
C LYS A 99 -15.07 -21.29 -11.99
N ARG A 100 -15.37 -20.79 -13.20
CA ARG A 100 -14.41 -20.65 -14.29
C ARG A 100 -13.62 -19.34 -14.25
N GLY A 101 -13.98 -18.41 -13.37
CA GLY A 101 -13.35 -17.09 -13.26
C GLY A 101 -13.46 -16.26 -14.54
N VAL A 102 -14.50 -16.48 -15.34
CA VAL A 102 -14.66 -15.79 -16.63
C VAL A 102 -15.18 -14.38 -16.42
N PRO A 103 -14.67 -13.39 -17.18
CA PRO A 103 -15.23 -12.05 -17.19
C PRO A 103 -16.67 -12.05 -17.72
N VAL A 104 -17.50 -11.22 -17.08
CA VAL A 104 -18.90 -10.95 -17.42
C VAL A 104 -19.00 -9.48 -17.80
N ALA A 105 -19.42 -9.19 -19.03
CA ALA A 105 -19.68 -7.82 -19.44
C ALA A 105 -20.93 -7.30 -18.72
N VAL A 106 -20.82 -6.17 -18.03
CA VAL A 106 -21.95 -5.54 -17.34
C VAL A 106 -22.44 -4.35 -18.15
N ILE A 107 -23.76 -4.29 -18.32
CA ILE A 107 -24.47 -3.24 -19.06
C ILE A 107 -25.41 -2.55 -18.08
N ILE A 108 -25.44 -1.22 -18.10
CA ILE A 108 -26.38 -0.42 -17.33
C ILE A 108 -27.37 0.29 -18.25
N GLY A 109 -28.65 0.13 -17.95
CA GLY A 109 -29.75 0.79 -18.62
C GLY A 109 -30.16 2.09 -17.92
N ARG A 110 -30.73 3.03 -18.67
CA ARG A 110 -31.15 4.36 -18.17
C ARG A 110 -32.20 4.28 -17.06
N LYS A 111 -32.93 3.16 -16.93
CA LYS A 111 -33.92 3.00 -15.85
C LYS A 111 -33.29 2.55 -14.54
N CYS A 112 -31.99 2.23 -14.51
CA CYS A 112 -31.30 1.88 -13.28
C CYS A 112 -31.16 3.10 -12.37
N THR A 113 -32.02 3.18 -11.35
CA THR A 113 -32.04 4.30 -10.39
C THR A 113 -30.86 4.28 -9.41
N LEU A 114 -30.16 3.14 -9.30
CA LEU A 114 -29.00 2.96 -8.44
C LEU A 114 -27.68 3.40 -9.09
N ALA A 115 -27.71 3.86 -10.35
CA ALA A 115 -26.51 4.30 -11.04
C ALA A 115 -25.82 5.44 -10.25
N PRO A 116 -24.48 5.37 -10.06
CA PRO A 116 -23.74 6.38 -9.30
C PRO A 116 -23.65 7.73 -10.02
N VAL A 117 -23.93 7.75 -11.32
CA VAL A 117 -23.84 8.91 -12.22
C VAL A 117 -25.02 8.94 -13.17
N GLN A 118 -25.24 10.08 -13.82
CA GLN A 118 -26.23 10.23 -14.88
C GLN A 118 -25.92 9.28 -16.03
N VAL A 119 -26.85 8.36 -16.32
CA VAL A 119 -26.72 7.38 -17.39
C VAL A 119 -27.00 8.06 -18.75
N LEU A 120 -25.96 8.19 -19.58
CA LEU A 120 -25.97 9.03 -20.79
C LEU A 120 -26.91 8.51 -21.90
N TYR A 121 -26.90 7.21 -22.19
CA TYR A 121 -27.72 6.58 -23.25
C TYR A 121 -28.73 5.58 -22.66
N ASN A 122 -29.71 5.09 -23.43
CA ASN A 122 -30.64 4.09 -22.89
C ASN A 122 -29.95 2.80 -22.40
N TYR A 123 -28.84 2.39 -23.02
CA TYR A 123 -28.01 1.25 -22.63
C TYR A 123 -26.53 1.57 -22.80
N ASN A 124 -25.70 1.26 -21.79
CA ASN A 124 -24.29 1.66 -21.72
C ASN A 124 -23.51 0.46 -21.18
N VAL A 125 -22.44 0.05 -21.87
CA VAL A 125 -21.54 -0.97 -21.36
C VAL A 125 -20.67 -0.33 -20.27
N LEU A 126 -20.71 -0.89 -19.06
CA LEU A 126 -19.89 -0.43 -17.94
C LEU A 126 -18.45 -0.87 -18.17
N ASP A 127 -18.20 -2.17 -18.03
CA ASP A 127 -16.90 -2.83 -18.24
C ASP A 127 -17.10 -4.35 -18.11
N TRP A 128 -15.99 -5.09 -18.08
CA TRP A 128 -15.91 -6.49 -17.69
C TRP A 128 -15.77 -6.63 -16.17
N PHE A 129 -16.49 -7.58 -15.59
CA PHE A 129 -16.50 -7.85 -14.15
C PHE A 129 -16.33 -9.35 -13.88
N THR A 130 -15.70 -9.71 -12.77
CA THR A 130 -15.61 -11.08 -12.28
C THR A 130 -16.58 -11.26 -11.14
N ILE A 131 -17.24 -12.40 -11.08
CA ILE A 131 -18.08 -12.76 -9.94
C ILE A 131 -17.16 -13.06 -8.75
N THR A 132 -17.37 -12.39 -7.63
CA THR A 132 -16.62 -12.62 -6.38
C THR A 132 -17.43 -13.36 -5.34
N ASP A 133 -18.75 -13.18 -5.34
CA ASP A 133 -19.65 -13.80 -4.37
C ASP A 133 -21.00 -14.14 -5.01
N LEU A 134 -21.58 -15.25 -4.53
CA LEU A 134 -22.95 -15.69 -4.80
C LEU A 134 -23.54 -16.18 -3.49
N TRP A 135 -24.68 -15.64 -3.08
CA TRP A 135 -25.37 -16.08 -1.88
C TRP A 135 -26.88 -16.03 -2.04
N ILE A 136 -27.56 -16.67 -1.10
CA ILE A 136 -29.01 -16.64 -1.00
C ILE A 136 -29.40 -15.63 0.08
N GLU A 137 -30.39 -14.80 -0.23
CA GLU A 137 -31.13 -14.00 0.73
C GLU A 137 -32.60 -14.44 0.77
N LYS A 138 -33.32 -13.99 1.80
CA LYS A 138 -34.74 -14.25 1.98
C LYS A 138 -35.53 -12.96 1.84
N ASP A 139 -36.63 -13.01 1.09
CA ASP A 139 -37.57 -11.90 0.99
C ASP A 139 -38.44 -11.88 2.25
N GLY A 140 -38.24 -10.86 3.09
CA GLY A 140 -38.91 -10.75 4.40
C GLY A 140 -40.43 -10.63 4.33
N GLN A 141 -41.01 -10.31 3.16
CA GLN A 141 -42.47 -10.21 3.00
C GLN A 141 -43.12 -11.54 2.62
N ASN A 142 -42.42 -12.43 1.91
CA ASN A 142 -43.01 -13.61 1.27
C ASN A 142 -42.32 -14.94 1.60
N ASP A 143 -41.29 -14.95 2.45
CA ASP A 143 -40.52 -16.13 2.83
C ASP A 143 -39.77 -16.81 1.66
N ILE A 144 -39.64 -16.13 0.51
CA ILE A 144 -39.04 -16.66 -0.71
C ILE A 144 -37.54 -16.41 -0.74
N PHE A 145 -36.76 -17.45 -1.03
CA PHE A 145 -35.32 -17.33 -1.22
C PHE A 145 -34.95 -16.82 -2.62
N PHE A 146 -33.94 -15.98 -2.69
CA PHE A 146 -33.41 -15.47 -3.96
C PHE A 146 -31.90 -15.29 -3.91
N TRP A 147 -31.28 -15.35 -5.08
CA TRP A 147 -29.84 -15.25 -5.18
C TRP A 147 -29.38 -13.82 -5.42
N LYS A 148 -28.31 -13.44 -4.72
CA LYS A 148 -27.51 -12.25 -4.96
C LYS A 148 -26.20 -12.61 -5.65
N ILE A 149 -25.67 -11.65 -6.40
CA ILE A 149 -24.38 -11.72 -7.06
C ILE A 149 -23.57 -10.49 -6.70
N ARG A 150 -22.29 -10.69 -6.37
CA ARG A 150 -21.29 -9.62 -6.29
C ARG A 150 -20.37 -9.73 -7.50
N LEU A 151 -20.21 -8.62 -8.19
CA LEU A 151 -19.39 -8.43 -9.37
C LEU A 151 -18.34 -7.37 -9.06
N GLU A 152 -17.10 -7.65 -9.44
CA GLU A 152 -15.97 -6.77 -9.25
C GLU A 152 -15.26 -6.53 -10.59
N ARG A 153 -15.06 -5.26 -10.96
CA ARG A 153 -14.49 -4.89 -12.27
C ARG A 153 -13.15 -5.60 -12.50
N THR A 154 -12.98 -6.22 -13.67
CA THR A 154 -11.83 -7.08 -13.97
C THR A 154 -10.56 -6.28 -14.21
N ASP A 155 -10.68 -5.18 -14.95
CA ASP A 155 -9.60 -4.24 -15.19
C ASP A 155 -9.84 -2.97 -14.38
N ARG A 156 -9.03 -2.80 -13.35
CA ARG A 156 -9.03 -1.61 -12.49
C ARG A 156 -7.75 -0.80 -12.66
N THR A 157 -6.97 -1.06 -13.71
CA THR A 157 -5.73 -0.31 -14.01
C THR A 157 -6.03 1.11 -14.48
N THR A 158 -7.26 1.37 -14.93
CA THR A 158 -7.77 2.67 -15.37
C THR A 158 -9.09 3.01 -14.67
N PRO A 159 -9.38 4.29 -14.39
CA PRO A 159 -10.64 4.69 -13.77
C PRO A 159 -11.84 4.38 -14.69
N SER A 160 -12.98 4.02 -14.11
CA SER A 160 -14.19 3.74 -14.89
C SER A 160 -14.80 5.04 -15.42
N TRP A 161 -15.33 5.03 -16.64
CA TRP A 161 -16.04 6.18 -17.20
C TRP A 161 -17.28 6.57 -16.38
N CYS A 162 -17.87 5.60 -15.66
CA CYS A 162 -19.07 5.79 -14.84
C CYS A 162 -18.78 6.22 -13.40
N GLN A 163 -17.53 6.56 -13.10
CA GLN A 163 -17.16 7.21 -11.84
C GLN A 163 -17.70 8.65 -11.83
N PRO A 164 -18.20 9.19 -10.70
CA PRO A 164 -18.57 10.60 -10.61
C PRO A 164 -17.39 11.53 -10.90
N ASP A 165 -17.63 12.60 -11.66
CA ASP A 165 -16.59 13.57 -12.08
C ASP A 165 -15.93 14.28 -10.87
N ASP A 166 -16.68 14.46 -9.78
CA ASP A 166 -16.20 14.98 -8.49
C ASP A 166 -15.44 13.95 -7.64
N ALA A 167 -15.47 12.66 -8.00
CA ALA A 167 -14.76 11.59 -7.28
C ALA A 167 -13.28 11.47 -7.69
N LEU A 168 -12.79 12.23 -8.67
CA LEU A 168 -11.34 12.35 -8.95
C LEU A 168 -10.56 12.98 -7.77
N THR A 169 -11.24 13.73 -6.90
CA THR A 169 -10.67 14.35 -5.69
C THR A 169 -10.72 13.49 -4.44
N GLN A 170 -11.48 12.38 -4.47
CA GLN A 170 -11.57 11.41 -3.38
C GLN A 170 -11.71 10.02 -4.01
N THR A 171 -10.60 9.35 -4.30
CA THR A 171 -10.62 7.89 -4.15
C THR A 171 -10.86 7.66 -2.67
N VAL A 172 -12.14 7.57 -2.28
CA VAL A 172 -12.56 7.14 -0.96
C VAL A 172 -11.69 5.94 -0.64
N GLU A 173 -10.85 6.04 0.40
CA GLU A 173 -10.16 4.87 0.90
C GLU A 173 -11.24 3.81 1.15
N PRO A 174 -11.25 2.71 0.38
CA PRO A 174 -12.10 1.61 0.73
C PRO A 174 -11.46 1.04 1.99
N ARG A 175 -12.03 1.36 3.16
CA ARG A 175 -11.59 0.78 4.44
C ARG A 175 -11.45 -0.73 4.25
N PRO A 176 -10.32 -1.35 4.62
CA PRO A 176 -10.16 -2.79 4.48
C PRO A 176 -11.30 -3.46 5.25
N PHE A 177 -12.18 -4.14 4.52
CA PHE A 177 -13.19 -4.97 5.16
C PHE A 177 -12.59 -6.37 5.38
N PRO A 178 -12.83 -7.02 6.52
CA PRO A 178 -12.22 -8.30 6.80
C PRO A 178 -12.59 -9.31 5.71
N HIS A 179 -11.62 -9.81 4.96
CA HIS A 179 -11.77 -10.99 4.08
C HIS A 179 -11.89 -12.29 4.91
N GLY A 180 -12.58 -12.23 6.05
CA GLY A 180 -12.88 -13.40 6.83
C GLY A 180 -13.70 -14.35 5.98
N LYS A 181 -13.26 -15.61 5.93
CA LYS A 181 -14.12 -16.72 5.57
C LYS A 181 -14.20 -17.57 6.81
N LEU A 182 -15.42 -17.85 7.26
CA LEU A 182 -15.65 -18.73 8.40
C LEU A 182 -16.44 -19.92 7.92
N ASP A 183 -16.01 -21.10 8.35
CA ASP A 183 -16.85 -22.27 8.27
C ASP A 183 -18.02 -22.10 9.23
N CYS A 184 -19.23 -22.26 8.70
CA CYS A 184 -20.39 -22.25 9.56
C CYS A 184 -20.31 -23.41 10.53
N VAL A 185 -20.30 -23.13 11.83
CA VAL A 185 -20.25 -24.15 12.90
C VAL A 185 -21.44 -25.13 12.87
N HIS A 186 -22.52 -24.79 12.15
CA HIS A 186 -23.71 -25.64 12.00
C HIS A 186 -23.75 -26.50 10.75
N CYS A 187 -23.32 -25.98 9.59
CA CYS A 187 -23.40 -26.73 8.32
C CYS A 187 -22.03 -27.07 7.72
N GLY A 188 -20.93 -26.59 8.31
CA GLY A 188 -19.56 -26.79 7.83
C GLY A 188 -19.27 -26.17 6.47
N VAL A 189 -20.18 -25.36 5.92
CA VAL A 189 -19.99 -24.69 4.63
C VAL A 189 -19.32 -23.35 4.87
N LEU A 190 -18.23 -23.12 4.15
CA LEU A 190 -17.51 -21.87 4.12
C LEU A 190 -18.43 -20.71 3.73
N SER A 191 -18.44 -19.65 4.55
CA SER A 191 -19.23 -18.45 4.30
C SER A 191 -18.43 -17.18 4.49
N MET A 192 -18.80 -16.14 3.74
CA MET A 192 -18.04 -14.88 3.68
C MET A 192 -18.66 -13.82 4.56
N TYR A 193 -17.83 -12.92 5.10
CA TYR A 193 -18.31 -11.70 5.73
C TYR A 193 -18.88 -10.76 4.65
N SER A 194 -20.20 -10.69 4.53
CA SER A 194 -20.87 -9.86 3.53
C SER A 194 -21.54 -8.60 4.11
N PHE A 195 -21.79 -8.55 5.43
CA PHE A 195 -22.54 -7.48 6.09
C PHE A 195 -21.66 -6.68 7.06
N ALA A 196 -21.88 -5.37 7.14
CA ALA A 196 -21.17 -4.49 8.07
C ALA A 196 -21.46 -4.85 9.54
N GLN A 197 -22.65 -5.42 9.79
CA GLN A 197 -23.13 -5.84 11.11
C GLN A 197 -22.50 -7.14 11.60
N GLY A 198 -21.77 -7.88 10.74
CA GLY A 198 -21.04 -9.08 11.13
C GLY A 198 -21.17 -10.23 10.14
N TRP A 199 -20.68 -11.40 10.56
CA TRP A 199 -20.76 -12.63 9.77
C TRP A 199 -22.12 -13.30 9.96
N ALA A 200 -22.67 -13.83 8.86
CA ALA A 200 -23.83 -14.71 8.86
C ALA A 200 -23.58 -15.86 7.89
N CYS A 201 -24.19 -17.02 8.14
CA CYS A 201 -24.10 -18.13 7.20
C CYS A 201 -24.89 -17.79 5.93
N LEU A 202 -24.24 -17.80 4.77
CA LEU A 202 -24.84 -17.53 3.46
C LEU A 202 -25.33 -18.80 2.74
N ASN A 203 -25.10 -19.98 3.33
CA ASN A 203 -25.63 -21.23 2.82
C ASN A 203 -27.13 -21.33 3.12
N GLY A 204 -27.97 -21.17 2.08
CA GLY A 204 -29.43 -21.25 2.20
C GLY A 204 -29.98 -22.59 2.73
N ASN A 205 -29.17 -23.64 2.75
CA ASN A 205 -29.54 -24.94 3.33
C ASN A 205 -29.16 -25.08 4.82
N CYS A 206 -28.62 -24.04 5.45
CA CYS A 206 -28.20 -24.06 6.85
C CYS A 206 -29.30 -23.55 7.79
N LYS A 207 -29.42 -24.15 8.98
CA LYS A 207 -30.33 -23.67 10.04
C LYS A 207 -29.97 -22.30 10.62
N GLN A 208 -28.72 -21.86 10.46
CA GLN A 208 -28.26 -20.51 10.82
C GLN A 208 -28.11 -19.60 9.58
N HIS A 209 -28.75 -19.95 8.46
CA HIS A 209 -28.72 -19.12 7.27
C HIS A 209 -29.22 -17.71 7.62
N PHE A 210 -28.38 -16.72 7.36
CA PHE A 210 -28.71 -15.30 7.52
C PHE A 210 -29.01 -14.86 8.97
N THR A 211 -28.58 -15.64 9.98
CA THR A 211 -28.69 -15.29 11.39
C THR A 211 -27.39 -14.65 11.89
N LEU A 212 -27.48 -13.45 12.51
CA LEU A 212 -26.35 -12.78 13.16
C LEU A 212 -26.34 -13.07 14.67
N ALA A 213 -25.14 -13.09 15.27
CA ALA A 213 -24.93 -13.47 16.66
C ALA A 213 -25.56 -12.51 17.69
N ASP A 214 -25.87 -11.27 17.30
CA ASP A 214 -26.43 -10.23 18.15
C ASP A 214 -27.96 -10.05 17.99
N GLY A 215 -28.60 -10.85 17.13
CA GLY A 215 -30.05 -10.75 16.88
C GLY A 215 -30.47 -9.55 16.02
N THR A 216 -29.54 -8.91 15.31
CA THR A 216 -29.85 -7.80 14.39
C THR A 216 -30.94 -8.15 13.38
N SER A 217 -31.91 -7.25 13.18
CA SER A 217 -33.01 -7.44 12.23
C SER A 217 -32.50 -7.49 10.79
N LEU A 218 -33.12 -8.35 9.96
CA LEU A 218 -32.82 -8.50 8.54
C LEU A 218 -32.99 -7.21 7.72
N THR A 219 -33.82 -6.29 8.21
CA THR A 219 -34.07 -4.99 7.58
C THR A 219 -32.92 -4.00 7.79
N ASP A 220 -32.10 -4.23 8.82
CA ASP A 220 -31.10 -3.27 9.28
C ASP A 220 -29.68 -3.64 8.79
N LEU A 221 -29.58 -4.71 8.01
CA LEU A 221 -28.34 -5.16 7.39
C LEU A 221 -27.93 -4.25 6.23
N SER A 222 -26.67 -3.85 6.22
CA SER A 222 -26.01 -3.14 5.12
C SER A 222 -24.81 -3.96 4.66
N TYR A 223 -24.61 -4.10 3.34
CA TYR A 223 -23.37 -4.69 2.87
C TYR A 223 -22.20 -3.81 3.30
N ALA A 224 -21.10 -4.44 3.69
CA ALA A 224 -19.84 -3.74 3.87
C ALA A 224 -19.18 -3.32 2.53
N GLY A 225 -19.95 -3.39 1.44
CA GLY A 225 -19.48 -3.66 0.09
C GLY A 225 -19.02 -2.47 -0.74
N HIS A 226 -18.70 -1.32 -0.15
CA HIS A 226 -17.96 -0.27 -0.88
C HIS A 226 -16.47 -0.62 -1.07
N SER A 227 -15.98 -1.65 -0.37
CA SER A 227 -14.58 -2.05 -0.41
C SER A 227 -14.31 -3.14 -1.45
N ALA A 228 -13.47 -2.82 -2.43
CA ALA A 228 -12.91 -3.76 -3.39
C ALA A 228 -11.60 -4.35 -2.85
N THR A 229 -11.28 -5.59 -3.21
CA THR A 229 -9.98 -6.16 -2.88
C THR A 229 -8.91 -5.47 -3.73
N ILE A 230 -7.91 -4.85 -3.10
CA ILE A 230 -6.73 -4.35 -3.81
C ILE A 230 -6.03 -5.56 -4.45
N ILE A 231 -5.73 -5.49 -5.75
CA ILE A 231 -4.88 -6.48 -6.42
C ILE A 231 -3.46 -5.93 -6.39
N ALA A 232 -2.57 -6.64 -5.70
CA ALA A 232 -1.15 -6.32 -5.65
C ALA A 232 -0.34 -7.40 -6.37
N TRP A 233 0.72 -6.98 -7.04
CA TRP A 233 1.43 -7.82 -8.02
C TRP A 233 2.74 -8.33 -7.42
N CYS A 234 2.95 -9.65 -7.45
CA CYS A 234 4.20 -10.22 -6.96
C CYS A 234 5.36 -9.84 -7.88
N SER A 235 6.36 -9.17 -7.33
CA SER A 235 7.52 -8.72 -8.11
C SER A 235 8.35 -9.90 -8.64
N GLU A 236 8.35 -11.04 -7.97
CA GLU A 236 9.21 -12.18 -8.33
C GLU A 236 8.58 -13.06 -9.41
N CYS A 237 7.29 -13.39 -9.29
CA CYS A 237 6.63 -14.26 -10.27
C CYS A 237 5.66 -13.54 -11.21
N LYS A 238 5.53 -12.21 -11.10
CA LYS A 238 4.58 -11.35 -11.85
C LYS A 238 3.12 -11.77 -11.73
N HIS A 239 2.82 -12.64 -10.76
CA HIS A 239 1.48 -13.13 -10.53
C HIS A 239 0.70 -12.12 -9.68
N ALA A 240 -0.46 -11.70 -10.18
CA ALA A 240 -1.41 -10.90 -9.42
C ALA A 240 -1.87 -11.70 -8.20
N SER A 241 -1.76 -11.11 -7.00
CA SER A 241 -2.22 -11.74 -5.76
C SER A 241 -3.15 -10.78 -5.03
N LYS A 242 -4.26 -11.32 -4.53
CA LYS A 242 -5.31 -10.55 -3.84
C LYS A 242 -4.82 -10.10 -2.45
N THR A 243 -5.16 -8.91 -1.99
CA THR A 243 -4.94 -8.52 -0.58
C THR A 243 -6.01 -9.19 0.29
N ILE A 244 -5.72 -10.32 0.94
CA ILE A 244 -6.71 -11.15 1.69
C ILE A 244 -6.56 -10.98 3.22
N PHE A 245 -5.55 -10.25 3.71
CA PHE A 245 -5.19 -10.21 5.13
C PHE A 245 -5.11 -8.77 5.65
N VAL A 246 -5.44 -8.57 6.93
CA VAL A 246 -5.55 -7.24 7.56
C VAL A 246 -4.18 -6.59 7.78
N GLU A 247 -3.13 -7.41 7.81
CA GLU A 247 -1.72 -7.07 7.95
C GLU A 247 -1.05 -6.68 6.61
N GLY A 248 -1.75 -6.84 5.47
CA GLY A 248 -1.26 -6.50 4.13
C GLY A 248 -1.47 -7.59 3.06
N TRP A 249 -0.81 -7.45 1.91
CA TRP A 249 -0.93 -8.38 0.77
C TRP A 249 0.24 -9.36 0.69
N THR A 250 0.00 -10.63 0.31
CA THR A 250 1.05 -11.63 0.06
C THR A 250 0.88 -12.33 -1.31
N CYS A 251 1.93 -12.96 -1.84
CA CYS A 251 1.88 -13.75 -3.08
C CYS A 251 1.24 -15.13 -2.85
N TYR A 252 0.32 -15.58 -3.69
CA TYR A 252 -0.30 -16.92 -3.55
C TYR A 252 0.22 -17.98 -4.52
N ASN A 253 1.17 -17.63 -5.38
CA ASN A 253 1.70 -18.56 -6.36
C ASN A 253 2.61 -19.59 -5.67
N ARG A 254 2.15 -20.83 -5.45
CA ARG A 254 2.89 -21.90 -4.74
C ARG A 254 4.28 -22.25 -5.32
N GLY A 255 4.52 -21.94 -6.59
CA GLY A 255 5.83 -22.11 -7.23
C GLY A 255 6.78 -20.92 -7.06
N CYS A 256 6.32 -19.85 -6.40
CA CYS A 256 7.09 -18.62 -6.14
C CYS A 256 7.74 -18.69 -4.76
N SER A 257 8.99 -18.27 -4.66
CA SER A 257 9.75 -18.20 -3.40
C SER A 257 9.08 -17.33 -2.34
N LYS A 258 8.32 -16.31 -2.76
CA LYS A 258 7.57 -15.36 -1.91
C LYS A 258 6.13 -15.77 -1.60
N ALA A 259 5.75 -17.03 -1.88
CA ALA A 259 4.41 -17.52 -1.59
C ALA A 259 4.10 -17.45 -0.09
N PHE A 260 3.01 -16.75 0.28
CA PHE A 260 2.48 -16.66 1.64
C PHE A 260 3.35 -15.88 2.65
N GLU A 261 4.24 -15.02 2.16
CA GLU A 261 5.02 -14.07 2.96
C GLU A 261 4.34 -12.68 3.01
N PHE A 262 3.98 -12.20 4.21
CA PHE A 262 3.34 -10.88 4.42
C PHE A 262 4.36 -9.74 4.54
N PRO A 263 4.04 -8.51 4.08
CA PRO A 263 4.80 -7.31 4.37
C PRO A 263 4.66 -7.07 5.88
N ALA A 264 5.76 -7.23 6.63
CA ALA A 264 5.63 -7.43 8.06
C ALA A 264 5.08 -6.19 8.81
N GLU A 265 4.20 -6.47 9.79
CA GLU A 265 3.84 -5.58 10.89
C GLU A 265 5.07 -5.00 11.60
N VAL A 266 4.84 -3.92 12.37
CA VAL A 266 5.86 -3.36 13.26
C VAL A 266 6.18 -4.39 14.35
N LYS A 267 7.25 -5.18 14.18
CA LYS A 267 7.74 -6.07 15.24
C LYS A 267 8.53 -5.24 16.23
N LYS A 268 7.99 -5.06 17.43
CA LYS A 268 8.66 -4.41 18.55
C LYS A 268 8.99 -5.42 19.64
N ASN A 269 10.09 -5.21 20.34
CA ASN A 269 10.26 -5.76 21.66
C ASN A 269 9.35 -4.97 22.63
N ASP A 270 8.51 -5.64 23.43
CA ASP A 270 7.53 -5.01 24.34
C ASP A 270 8.16 -4.05 25.38
N SER A 271 9.49 -4.06 25.48
CA SER A 271 10.29 -3.20 26.35
C SER A 271 10.71 -1.85 25.76
N LEU A 272 10.47 -1.59 24.46
CA LEU A 272 10.84 -0.31 23.86
C LEU A 272 9.84 0.79 24.25
N VAL A 273 10.35 1.88 24.82
CA VAL A 273 9.55 3.08 25.06
C VAL A 273 9.23 3.74 23.71
N GLN A 274 7.95 4.04 23.48
CA GLN A 274 7.45 4.71 22.28
C GLN A 274 6.71 5.99 22.65
N ARG A 275 6.83 7.01 21.78
CA ARG A 275 6.00 8.21 21.78
C ARG A 275 5.47 8.45 20.38
N ASP A 276 4.20 8.82 20.29
CA ASP A 276 3.61 9.35 19.06
C ASP A 276 3.52 10.87 19.19
N LEU A 277 4.07 11.58 18.22
CA LEU A 277 4.15 13.04 18.19
C LEU A 277 3.49 13.57 16.91
N MET A 278 3.19 14.86 16.90
CA MET A 278 2.81 15.60 15.71
C MET A 278 3.81 16.74 15.52
N ILE A 279 4.58 16.71 14.44
CA ILE A 279 5.60 17.72 14.14
C ILE A 279 5.34 18.27 12.75
N CYS A 280 4.91 19.54 12.66
CA CYS A 280 4.59 20.25 11.42
C CYS A 280 3.82 19.39 10.39
N GLY A 281 2.68 18.80 10.80
CA GLY A 281 1.83 18.01 9.90
C GLY A 281 2.27 16.56 9.67
N HIS A 282 3.44 16.15 10.17
CA HIS A 282 3.85 14.75 10.21
C HIS A 282 3.38 14.08 11.50
N LYS A 283 2.72 12.92 11.38
CA LYS A 283 2.65 11.97 12.50
C LYS A 283 4.04 11.36 12.66
N VAL A 284 4.62 11.48 13.84
CA VAL A 284 5.98 11.00 14.12
C VAL A 284 5.94 9.90 15.17
N GLU A 285 6.50 8.74 14.85
CA GLU A 285 6.69 7.64 15.80
C GLU A 285 8.13 7.70 16.31
N GLN A 286 8.33 7.89 17.62
CA GLN A 286 9.65 7.93 18.26
C GLN A 286 9.84 6.68 19.12
N TYR A 287 10.97 6.01 18.93
CA TYR A 287 11.39 4.84 19.71
C TYR A 287 12.70 5.14 20.43
N PHE A 288 12.77 4.79 21.72
CA PHE A 288 13.98 4.91 22.53
C PHE A 288 14.67 3.54 22.57
N LEU A 289 15.89 3.49 22.07
CA LEU A 289 16.69 2.27 22.03
C LEU A 289 17.50 2.11 23.34
N PRO A 290 17.37 0.97 24.04
CA PRO A 290 18.13 0.69 25.25
C PRO A 290 19.65 0.74 25.04
N ASP A 291 20.36 1.24 26.03
CA ASP A 291 21.81 1.12 26.07
C ASP A 291 22.21 -0.28 26.57
N MET A 292 22.92 -1.03 25.72
CA MET A 292 23.39 -2.38 26.02
C MET A 292 24.50 -2.39 27.08
N GLU A 293 25.21 -1.27 27.25
CA GLU A 293 26.33 -1.13 28.18
C GLU A 293 25.89 -0.43 29.48
N ALA A 294 24.93 0.49 29.41
CA ALA A 294 24.35 1.19 30.56
C ALA A 294 22.90 0.77 30.84
N LYS A 295 22.71 -0.31 31.59
CA LYS A 295 21.36 -0.86 31.89
C LYS A 295 20.40 0.20 32.44
N GLY A 296 19.20 0.25 31.85
CA GLY A 296 18.15 1.19 32.23
C GLY A 296 18.28 2.58 31.60
N GLN A 297 19.35 2.82 30.84
CA GLN A 297 19.53 4.03 30.04
C GLN A 297 19.21 3.76 28.56
N CYS A 298 19.10 4.85 27.81
CA CYS A 298 18.82 4.87 26.39
C CYS A 298 20.01 5.46 25.64
N CYS A 299 20.53 4.71 24.67
CA CYS A 299 21.69 5.09 23.87
C CYS A 299 21.34 5.87 22.60
N GLY A 300 20.03 6.04 22.35
CA GLY A 300 19.52 6.93 21.33
C GLY A 300 18.12 6.59 20.83
N THR A 301 17.71 7.25 19.77
CA THR A 301 16.32 7.25 19.31
C THR A 301 16.20 7.01 17.82
N VAL A 302 15.11 6.35 17.42
CA VAL A 302 14.68 6.24 16.03
C VAL A 302 13.34 6.95 15.88
N LEU A 303 13.26 7.92 14.97
CA LEU A 303 12.04 8.66 14.68
C LEU A 303 11.61 8.40 13.24
N ILE A 304 10.31 8.18 13.05
CA ILE A 304 9.70 7.94 11.75
C ILE A 304 8.68 9.04 11.49
N PHE A 305 9.00 9.94 10.57
CA PHE A 305 8.08 10.98 10.11
C PHE A 305 7.23 10.40 8.99
N ARG A 306 5.94 10.22 9.25
CA ARG A 306 4.99 9.73 8.25
C ARG A 306 4.63 10.85 7.30
N ALA A 307 4.83 10.61 6.00
CA ALA A 307 4.35 11.53 5.00
C ALA A 307 2.84 11.34 4.78
N THR A 308 2.11 12.45 4.81
CA THR A 308 0.70 12.45 4.39
C THR A 308 0.61 12.70 2.90
N ASP A 309 -0.56 12.42 2.33
CA ASP A 309 -0.88 12.77 0.95
C ASP A 309 -0.67 14.26 0.66
N ALA A 310 -0.98 15.12 1.62
CA ALA A 310 -0.77 16.56 1.48
C ALA A 310 0.72 16.89 1.35
N ILE A 311 1.56 16.34 2.25
CA ILE A 311 3.02 16.51 2.22
C ILE A 311 3.63 15.94 0.93
N ASN A 312 3.16 14.77 0.50
CA ASN A 312 3.65 14.14 -0.73
C ASN A 312 3.38 15.01 -1.98
N LYS A 313 2.24 15.72 -2.01
CA LYS A 313 1.78 16.55 -3.13
C LYS A 313 2.26 18.00 -3.07
N THR A 314 2.91 18.45 -2.00
CA THR A 314 3.38 19.84 -1.93
C THR A 314 4.41 20.13 -3.01
N ARG A 315 4.53 21.40 -3.38
CA ARG A 315 5.54 21.83 -4.37
C ARG A 315 6.92 21.48 -3.83
N ASN A 316 7.73 20.78 -4.64
CA ASN A 316 9.03 20.23 -4.22
C ASN A 316 8.91 19.14 -3.13
N GLY A 317 7.72 18.53 -3.02
CA GLY A 317 7.41 17.41 -2.15
C GLY A 317 7.95 16.07 -2.68
N PRO A 318 7.83 14.99 -1.89
CA PRO A 318 8.24 13.64 -2.25
C PRO A 318 7.81 13.15 -3.64
N ASN A 319 6.61 13.50 -4.12
CA ASN A 319 6.16 13.14 -5.47
C ASN A 319 7.02 13.79 -6.56
N HIS A 320 7.40 15.06 -6.39
CA HIS A 320 8.26 15.77 -7.34
C HIS A 320 9.68 15.21 -7.30
N LEU A 321 10.24 15.03 -6.10
CA LEU A 321 11.57 14.44 -5.91
C LEU A 321 11.67 13.05 -6.55
N TRP A 322 10.61 12.25 -6.46
CA TRP A 322 10.50 10.93 -7.09
C TRP A 322 10.49 10.98 -8.63
N MET A 323 9.90 12.02 -9.23
CA MET A 323 9.95 12.18 -10.69
C MET A 323 11.34 12.68 -11.12
N ASP A 324 11.87 13.70 -10.44
CA ASP A 324 13.16 14.32 -10.76
C ASP A 324 14.32 13.30 -10.70
N ILE A 325 14.35 12.46 -9.65
CA ILE A 325 15.38 11.44 -9.51
C ILE A 325 15.27 10.35 -10.57
N GLN A 326 14.05 10.00 -11.01
CA GLN A 326 13.86 9.02 -12.08
C GLN A 326 14.28 9.57 -13.43
N GLU A 327 13.98 10.83 -13.70
CA GLU A 327 14.43 11.51 -14.91
C GLU A 327 15.95 11.63 -14.95
N ALA A 328 16.58 12.04 -13.84
CA ALA A 328 18.03 12.07 -13.71
C ALA A 328 18.66 10.68 -13.93
N ALA A 329 18.07 9.64 -13.33
CA ALA A 329 18.53 8.26 -13.51
C ALA A 329 18.37 7.76 -14.97
N ALA A 330 17.36 8.23 -15.71
CA ALA A 330 17.12 7.85 -17.10
C ALA A 330 18.05 8.54 -18.11
N ARG A 331 18.58 9.74 -17.78
CA ARG A 331 19.46 10.52 -18.66
C ARG A 331 20.91 10.03 -18.70
N GLY A 332 21.31 9.13 -17.81
CA GLY A 332 22.39 8.17 -18.08
C GLY A 332 23.76 8.37 -17.43
N ASP A 333 24.05 9.48 -16.74
CA ASP A 333 25.46 9.77 -16.38
C ASP A 333 25.86 9.44 -14.93
N ASP A 334 24.91 8.97 -14.10
CA ASP A 334 25.01 9.30 -12.68
C ASP A 334 24.77 8.14 -11.69
N PHE A 335 23.88 7.21 -12.01
CA PHE A 335 23.60 6.04 -11.17
C PHE A 335 24.31 4.81 -11.73
N LYS A 336 25.29 4.29 -10.98
CA LYS A 336 26.02 3.09 -11.37
C LYS A 336 26.06 2.05 -10.26
N ARG A 337 26.29 0.81 -10.67
CA ARG A 337 26.64 -0.29 -9.77
C ARG A 337 28.16 -0.21 -9.54
N ASN A 338 28.61 -0.40 -8.30
CA ASN A 338 30.02 -0.27 -7.93
C ASN A 338 30.62 -1.66 -7.64
N ALA A 339 31.92 -1.83 -7.85
CA ALA A 339 32.60 -3.11 -7.67
C ALA A 339 32.76 -3.49 -6.19
N VAL A 340 32.15 -4.62 -5.79
CA VAL A 340 32.26 -5.24 -4.46
C VAL A 340 33.51 -6.10 -4.35
N LYS A 341 33.87 -6.82 -5.42
CA LYS A 341 35.07 -7.68 -5.47
C LYS A 341 35.77 -7.58 -6.81
N CYS A 342 37.10 -7.67 -6.77
CA CYS A 342 37.97 -7.77 -7.96
C CYS A 342 37.72 -6.65 -9.00
N PRO A 343 37.76 -5.37 -8.59
CA PRO A 343 37.47 -4.25 -9.49
C PRO A 343 38.38 -4.26 -10.72
N GLY A 344 37.81 -4.01 -11.90
CA GLY A 344 38.56 -3.89 -13.17
C GLY A 344 39.11 -5.20 -13.73
N THR A 345 38.70 -6.35 -13.19
CA THR A 345 39.09 -7.69 -13.67
C THR A 345 37.93 -8.41 -14.34
N SER A 346 38.20 -9.49 -15.10
CA SER A 346 37.16 -10.35 -15.67
C SER A 346 36.30 -11.08 -14.63
N SER A 347 36.70 -11.06 -13.35
CA SER A 347 35.97 -11.64 -12.22
C SER A 347 35.33 -10.57 -11.32
N GLU A 348 35.15 -9.35 -11.84
CA GLU A 348 34.53 -8.24 -11.11
C GLU A 348 33.10 -8.58 -10.69
N ILE A 349 32.78 -8.36 -9.42
CA ILE A 349 31.43 -8.53 -8.88
C ILE A 349 30.91 -7.17 -8.45
N LEU A 350 29.82 -6.70 -9.07
CA LEU A 350 29.20 -5.40 -8.78
C LEU A 350 28.11 -5.48 -7.71
N THR A 351 27.84 -4.36 -7.03
CA THR A 351 26.69 -4.19 -6.12
C THR A 351 25.40 -4.51 -6.84
N ARG A 352 24.35 -4.96 -6.16
CA ARG A 352 23.05 -5.13 -6.82
C ARG A 352 22.35 -3.80 -7.07
N ASN A 353 22.39 -2.93 -6.08
CA ASN A 353 21.82 -1.59 -6.12
C ASN A 353 22.70 -0.60 -6.91
N PHE A 354 22.05 0.47 -7.35
CA PHE A 354 22.68 1.62 -7.98
C PHE A 354 22.92 2.68 -6.93
N GLN A 355 24.09 3.31 -6.95
CA GLN A 355 24.48 4.25 -5.91
C GLN A 355 25.09 5.48 -6.52
N ARG A 356 24.85 6.62 -5.89
CA ARG A 356 25.56 7.87 -6.13
C ARG A 356 25.72 8.64 -4.85
N ASN A 357 26.95 9.07 -4.57
CA ASN A 357 27.25 9.87 -3.39
C ASN A 357 27.43 11.35 -3.75
N TRP A 358 26.91 12.21 -2.89
CA TRP A 358 27.03 13.66 -2.98
C TRP A 358 27.62 14.21 -1.69
N GLY A 359 28.41 15.27 -1.80
CA GLY A 359 29.03 15.90 -0.64
C GLY A 359 30.36 15.27 -0.25
N ALA A 360 30.70 15.36 1.04
CA ALA A 360 31.91 14.80 1.60
C ALA A 360 32.01 13.30 1.27
N PRO A 361 33.18 12.81 0.78
CA PRO A 361 33.38 11.39 0.53
C PRO A 361 33.17 10.58 1.81
N TYR A 362 32.43 9.49 1.68
CA TYR A 362 32.20 8.55 2.77
C TYR A 362 32.76 7.18 2.39
N LYS A 363 33.50 6.56 3.33
CA LYS A 363 34.18 5.29 3.11
C LYS A 363 33.22 4.12 3.34
N PHE A 364 32.43 3.84 2.32
CA PHE A 364 31.55 2.68 2.29
C PHE A 364 32.35 1.35 2.20
N VAL A 365 31.68 0.24 2.53
CA VAL A 365 32.16 -1.13 2.22
C VAL A 365 32.45 -1.31 0.72
N VAL A 366 31.79 -0.54 -0.14
CA VAL A 366 32.02 -0.48 -1.59
C VAL A 366 32.31 0.96 -1.98
N ALA A 367 33.50 1.25 -2.49
CA ALA A 367 33.87 2.62 -2.86
C ALA A 367 32.86 3.23 -3.85
N VAL A 368 32.27 4.37 -3.46
CA VAL A 368 31.37 5.17 -4.30
C VAL A 368 32.03 6.53 -4.51
N ASN A 369 32.27 6.90 -5.77
CA ASN A 369 32.81 8.23 -6.07
C ASN A 369 31.80 9.31 -5.64
N SER A 370 32.27 10.29 -4.88
CA SER A 370 31.46 11.41 -4.42
C SER A 370 31.59 12.62 -5.34
N THR A 371 30.47 13.24 -5.66
CA THR A 371 30.38 14.50 -6.40
C THR A 371 30.09 15.66 -5.44
N SER A 372 30.59 16.87 -5.70
CA SER A 372 30.34 18.04 -4.84
C SER A 372 28.85 18.41 -4.79
N PHE A 373 28.39 18.97 -3.67
CA PHE A 373 27.04 19.58 -3.62
C PHE A 373 26.88 20.78 -4.55
N LYS A 374 27.97 21.45 -4.96
CA LYS A 374 27.93 22.55 -5.95
C LYS A 374 27.44 22.07 -7.33
N GLU A 375 27.66 20.80 -7.64
CA GLU A 375 27.25 20.17 -8.89
C GLU A 375 25.97 19.35 -8.71
N ALA A 376 25.38 19.34 -7.51
CA ALA A 376 24.22 18.51 -7.22
C ALA A 376 22.95 19.06 -7.88
N PRO A 377 22.12 18.19 -8.48
CA PRO A 377 20.85 18.59 -9.05
C PRO A 377 19.87 19.04 -7.95
N PRO A 378 18.85 19.85 -8.30
CA PRO A 378 17.93 20.43 -7.31
C PRO A 378 17.31 19.42 -6.34
N TYR A 379 16.94 18.22 -6.81
CA TYR A 379 16.31 17.21 -5.95
C TYR A 379 17.21 16.73 -4.80
N VAL A 380 18.53 16.74 -4.98
CA VAL A 380 19.51 16.37 -3.95
C VAL A 380 19.51 17.44 -2.85
N MET A 381 19.55 18.71 -3.23
CA MET A 381 19.54 19.81 -2.27
C MET A 381 18.20 19.91 -1.52
N GLN A 382 17.08 19.69 -2.21
CA GLN A 382 15.77 19.61 -1.60
C GLN A 382 15.68 18.46 -0.58
N ALA A 383 16.18 17.27 -0.93
CA ALA A 383 16.23 16.13 -0.02
C ALA A 383 17.16 16.40 1.18
N LEU A 384 18.35 16.96 0.95
CA LEU A 384 19.31 17.31 2.00
C LEU A 384 18.70 18.29 3.01
N LYS A 385 18.07 19.38 2.53
CA LYS A 385 17.44 20.39 3.40
C LYS A 385 16.27 19.81 4.19
N ARG A 386 15.47 18.95 3.58
CA ARG A 386 14.40 18.19 4.24
C ARG A 386 14.95 17.27 5.33
N MET A 387 16.04 16.55 5.07
CA MET A 387 16.70 15.70 6.06
C MET A 387 17.34 16.51 7.19
N GLN A 388 17.96 17.66 6.89
CA GLN A 388 18.50 18.56 7.93
C GLN A 388 17.39 19.08 8.85
N TRP A 389 16.22 19.42 8.30
CA TRP A 389 15.05 19.77 9.10
C TRP A 389 14.61 18.61 9.98
N ALA A 390 14.42 17.41 9.41
CA ALA A 390 13.98 16.24 10.16
C ALA A 390 15.00 15.85 11.25
N GLY A 391 16.29 15.99 10.97
CA GLY A 391 17.39 15.83 11.90
C GLY A 391 17.30 16.78 13.09
N ARG A 392 17.15 18.09 12.84
CA ARG A 392 16.94 19.09 13.91
C ARG A 392 15.73 18.77 14.78
N GLN A 393 14.58 18.49 14.15
CA GLN A 393 13.35 18.15 14.86
C GLN A 393 13.51 16.87 15.70
N SER A 394 14.26 15.88 15.18
CA SER A 394 14.51 14.63 15.88
C SER A 394 15.37 14.80 17.12
N VAL A 395 16.48 15.53 17.01
CA VAL A 395 17.35 15.82 18.16
C VAL A 395 16.58 16.59 19.23
N GLN A 396 15.78 17.57 18.82
CA GLN A 396 14.92 18.33 19.75
C GLN A 396 13.89 17.41 20.43
N ALA A 397 13.12 16.63 19.67
CA ALA A 397 12.11 15.72 20.21
C ALA A 397 12.71 14.65 21.15
N SER A 398 13.96 14.24 20.91
CA SER A 398 14.70 13.34 21.78
C SER A 398 15.12 14.00 23.09
N ASN A 399 15.67 15.23 23.04
CA ASN A 399 15.96 16.02 24.24
C ASN A 399 14.70 16.22 25.09
N ASP A 400 13.60 16.67 24.48
CA ASP A 400 12.30 16.86 25.15
C ASP A 400 11.81 15.56 25.79
N GLY A 401 12.01 14.42 25.11
CA GLY A 401 11.63 13.11 25.64
C GLY A 401 12.40 12.71 26.89
N PHE A 402 13.69 13.01 26.95
CA PHE A 402 14.51 12.77 28.14
C PHE A 402 14.15 13.73 29.28
N GLU A 403 13.92 15.00 28.99
CA GLU A 403 13.53 16.00 30.00
C GLU A 403 12.15 15.69 30.62
N GLN A 404 11.22 15.15 29.83
CA GLN A 404 9.92 14.70 30.29
C GLN A 404 9.96 13.35 31.02
N GLY A 405 11.13 12.72 31.13
CA GLY A 405 11.32 11.48 31.88
C GLY A 405 10.82 10.21 31.17
N HIS A 406 10.63 10.23 29.85
CA HIS A 406 10.21 9.04 29.10
C HIS A 406 11.31 7.96 29.05
N ALA A 407 12.58 8.36 29.08
CA ALA A 407 13.72 7.47 29.17
C ALA A 407 14.87 8.14 29.92
N LEU A 408 15.80 7.36 30.48
CA LEU A 408 17.03 7.90 31.06
C LEU A 408 18.09 8.03 29.98
N LYS A 409 18.56 9.25 29.74
CA LYS A 409 19.57 9.54 28.70
C LYS A 409 20.94 8.95 29.05
N SER A 410 21.57 8.23 28.13
CA SER A 410 22.97 7.81 28.28
C SER A 410 23.93 9.00 28.19
N ALA A 411 25.06 8.93 28.89
CA ALA A 411 26.09 9.99 28.86
C ALA A 411 26.70 10.19 27.46
N SER A 412 26.58 9.19 26.59
CA SER A 412 27.06 9.19 25.20
C SER A 412 26.14 9.95 24.22
N MET A 413 24.96 10.39 24.67
CA MET A 413 23.98 11.05 23.81
C MET A 413 24.31 12.52 23.57
N ASP A 414 24.55 12.84 22.31
CA ASP A 414 24.60 14.22 21.84
C ASP A 414 23.25 14.92 22.01
N THR A 415 23.29 16.22 22.26
CA THR A 415 22.08 17.07 22.44
C THR A 415 21.92 18.10 21.33
N LYS A 416 22.92 18.21 20.45
CA LYS A 416 22.97 19.20 19.37
C LYS A 416 22.95 18.49 18.03
N PHE A 417 22.13 18.99 17.13
CA PHE A 417 22.16 18.56 15.74
C PHE A 417 23.33 19.23 15.02
N VAL A 418 24.03 18.45 14.19
CA VAL A 418 25.07 18.93 13.27
C VAL A 418 24.56 18.66 11.86
N ASP A 419 24.62 19.69 11.01
CA ASP A 419 24.13 19.60 9.64
C ASP A 419 24.87 18.52 8.85
N PHE A 420 24.11 17.81 8.02
CA PHE A 420 24.65 16.82 7.10
C PHE A 420 25.52 17.47 6.02
N ASN A 421 26.64 16.84 5.70
CA ASN A 421 27.57 17.23 4.64
C ASN A 421 27.79 16.10 3.61
N GLU A 422 27.04 15.00 3.72
CA GLU A 422 26.98 13.90 2.76
C GLU A 422 25.53 13.50 2.51
N LEU A 423 25.23 13.11 1.26
CA LEU A 423 23.99 12.48 0.87
C LEU A 423 24.29 11.33 -0.11
N LEU A 424 24.13 10.10 0.37
CA LEU A 424 24.12 8.92 -0.47
C LEU A 424 22.72 8.67 -1.01
N THR A 425 22.61 8.60 -2.33
CA THR A 425 21.41 8.12 -3.00
C THR A 425 21.58 6.67 -3.44
N ILE A 426 20.69 5.80 -2.98
CA ILE A 426 20.65 4.38 -3.38
C ILE A 426 19.35 4.10 -4.11
N GLY A 427 19.46 3.65 -5.36
CA GLY A 427 18.36 3.08 -6.14
C GLY A 427 18.28 1.56 -5.97
N TYR A 428 17.14 1.10 -5.48
CA TYR A 428 16.79 -0.32 -5.33
C TYR A 428 15.84 -0.72 -6.45
N MET A 429 16.15 -1.82 -7.12
CA MET A 429 15.27 -2.52 -8.06
C MET A 429 14.59 -3.72 -7.39
N GLU A 430 13.83 -4.50 -8.17
CA GLU A 430 13.20 -5.75 -7.72
C GLU A 430 14.27 -6.71 -7.15
N ASP A 431 14.08 -7.14 -5.90
CA ASP A 431 14.95 -8.08 -5.16
C ASP A 431 16.33 -7.53 -4.72
N ASP A 432 16.56 -6.22 -4.85
CA ASP A 432 17.70 -5.58 -4.20
C ASP A 432 17.46 -5.49 -2.70
N ALA A 433 18.50 -5.79 -1.92
CA ALA A 433 18.48 -5.62 -0.47
C ALA A 433 19.88 -5.27 0.01
N ILE A 434 19.94 -4.55 1.13
CA ILE A 434 21.18 -4.40 1.90
C ILE A 434 20.97 -5.23 3.15
N SER A 435 21.86 -6.20 3.38
CA SER A 435 21.87 -7.01 4.59
C SER A 435 22.08 -6.12 5.82
N TYR A 436 21.96 -6.71 7.01
CA TYR A 436 22.27 -5.97 8.22
C TYR A 436 23.67 -5.34 8.18
N HIS A 437 23.71 -4.04 8.46
CA HIS A 437 24.90 -3.20 8.52
C HIS A 437 24.67 -2.11 9.58
N ASP A 438 25.68 -1.27 9.79
CA ASP A 438 25.60 -0.13 10.68
C ASP A 438 26.28 1.10 10.08
N ASP A 439 26.05 2.25 10.71
CA ASP A 439 26.74 3.53 10.43
C ASP A 439 27.58 3.92 11.67
N GLY A 440 28.22 2.93 12.33
CA GLY A 440 28.92 3.06 13.61
C GLY A 440 30.40 3.45 13.49
N GLU A 441 30.85 3.81 12.29
CA GLU A 441 32.19 4.31 12.02
C GLU A 441 32.51 5.56 12.86
N ASP A 442 33.73 5.64 13.39
CA ASP A 442 34.17 6.75 14.23
C ASP A 442 34.27 8.08 13.48
N THR A 443 34.35 8.03 12.15
CA THR A 443 34.33 9.16 11.21
C THR A 443 32.94 9.75 10.97
N LEU A 444 31.87 9.15 11.52
CA LEU A 444 30.51 9.64 11.37
C LEU A 444 29.99 10.37 12.62
N GLY A 445 29.17 11.39 12.37
CA GLY A 445 28.37 12.06 13.39
C GLY A 445 27.25 11.17 13.95
N PRO A 446 26.63 11.58 15.08
CA PRO A 446 25.67 10.75 15.82
C PRO A 446 24.32 10.61 15.12
N THR A 447 24.03 11.42 14.10
CA THR A 447 22.71 11.46 13.45
C THR A 447 22.82 10.98 12.01
N VAL A 448 21.92 10.07 11.64
CA VAL A 448 21.75 9.59 10.27
C VAL A 448 20.28 9.73 9.93
N ALA A 449 19.98 10.30 8.77
CA ALA A 449 18.60 10.46 8.30
C ALA A 449 18.43 9.87 6.92
N THR A 450 17.28 9.30 6.60
CA THR A 450 16.99 8.77 5.27
C THR A 450 15.57 9.11 4.82
N LEU A 451 15.46 9.61 3.59
CA LEU A 451 14.19 9.83 2.89
C LEU A 451 13.91 8.62 2.00
N SER A 452 12.70 8.08 2.09
CA SER A 452 12.25 6.96 1.27
C SER A 452 11.34 7.44 0.15
N LEU A 453 11.70 7.20 -1.11
CA LEU A 453 10.88 7.55 -2.27
C LEU A 453 10.53 6.32 -3.09
N GLY A 454 9.29 6.25 -3.54
CA GLY A 454 8.79 5.19 -4.41
C GLY A 454 8.20 4.02 -3.65
N SER A 455 8.61 2.80 -4.00
CA SER A 455 8.06 1.59 -3.38
C SER A 455 8.39 1.53 -1.90
N SER A 456 7.46 0.99 -1.09
CA SER A 456 7.67 0.81 0.34
C SER A 456 8.88 -0.10 0.63
N ALA A 457 9.36 -0.07 1.85
CA ALA A 457 10.34 -1.03 2.34
C ALA A 457 10.06 -1.36 3.80
N ARG A 458 10.69 -2.42 4.29
CA ARG A 458 10.71 -2.72 5.72
C ARG A 458 12.10 -2.44 6.27
N MET A 459 12.18 -1.56 7.27
CA MET A 459 13.41 -1.33 8.01
C MET A 459 13.38 -2.17 9.28
N LEU A 460 14.51 -2.80 9.61
CA LEU A 460 14.67 -3.65 10.78
C LEU A 460 15.93 -3.23 11.53
N PHE A 461 15.86 -3.28 12.85
CA PHE A 461 16.95 -3.08 13.79
C PHE A 461 17.11 -4.34 14.62
N ALA A 462 18.36 -4.77 14.79
CA ALA A 462 18.72 -5.88 15.63
C ALA A 462 19.96 -5.55 16.45
N GLU A 463 20.06 -6.11 17.65
CA GLU A 463 21.25 -5.98 18.49
C GLU A 463 22.46 -6.60 17.77
N LYS A 464 23.63 -5.94 17.85
CA LYS A 464 24.86 -6.54 17.33
C LYS A 464 25.18 -7.83 18.07
N THR A 465 25.70 -8.82 17.34
CA THR A 465 25.99 -10.18 17.85
C THR A 465 26.83 -10.19 19.12
N LYS A 466 27.73 -9.21 19.33
CA LYS A 466 28.54 -9.09 20.55
C LYS A 466 27.72 -8.90 21.84
N TYR A 467 26.54 -8.30 21.75
CA TYR A 467 25.64 -8.09 22.90
C TYR A 467 24.63 -9.23 23.07
N ASN A 468 24.51 -10.14 22.09
CA ASN A 468 23.60 -11.27 22.14
C ASN A 468 24.26 -12.61 21.71
N PRO A 469 25.11 -13.21 22.57
CA PRO A 469 25.86 -14.42 22.24
C PRO A 469 25.02 -15.70 22.16
N LYS A 470 23.69 -15.66 22.39
CA LYS A 470 22.80 -16.84 22.27
C LYS A 470 22.62 -17.32 20.83
N THR A 471 23.07 -16.56 19.83
CA THR A 471 23.22 -17.04 18.45
C THR A 471 24.47 -17.94 18.36
N LYS A 472 24.29 -19.27 18.45
CA LYS A 472 25.40 -20.24 18.32
C LYS A 472 26.18 -20.00 17.01
N LYS A 473 27.51 -19.88 17.11
CA LYS A 473 28.42 -19.99 15.95
C LYS A 473 28.22 -21.37 15.30
N GLY A 474 27.78 -21.41 14.04
CA GLY A 474 27.82 -22.63 13.22
C GLY A 474 26.48 -23.17 12.69
N THR A 475 25.34 -22.62 13.10
CA THR A 475 24.07 -22.82 12.38
C THR A 475 23.72 -21.53 11.63
N ARG A 476 23.13 -21.62 10.42
CA ARG A 476 22.52 -20.47 9.71
C ARG A 476 21.34 -19.95 10.54
N SER A 477 21.62 -19.32 11.66
CA SER A 477 20.64 -18.72 12.57
C SER A 477 20.24 -17.37 11.99
N THR A 478 19.19 -17.37 11.18
CA THR A 478 18.48 -16.20 10.65
C THR A 478 17.77 -15.36 11.72
N ALA A 479 17.78 -15.79 12.99
CA ALA A 479 17.17 -15.05 14.09
C ALA A 479 18.20 -14.17 14.81
N ARG A 480 18.56 -13.02 14.22
CA ARG A 480 19.11 -11.92 15.01
C ARG A 480 18.01 -11.41 15.95
N ASN A 481 18.37 -10.92 17.14
CA ASN A 481 17.39 -10.37 18.08
C ASN A 481 16.87 -9.03 17.53
N GLN A 482 15.81 -9.11 16.74
CA GLN A 482 15.13 -7.96 16.16
C GLN A 482 14.42 -7.20 17.27
N VAL A 483 14.81 -5.95 17.48
CA VAL A 483 14.25 -5.10 18.53
C VAL A 483 13.16 -4.18 18.01
N LEU A 484 13.30 -3.75 16.76
CA LEU A 484 12.39 -2.82 16.11
C LEU A 484 12.36 -3.16 14.62
N ALA A 485 11.19 -3.32 14.05
CA ALA A 485 11.00 -3.37 12.61
C ALA A 485 9.77 -2.54 12.27
N PHE A 486 9.79 -1.81 11.16
CA PHE A 486 8.65 -1.00 10.73
C PHE A 486 8.65 -0.81 9.21
N PRO A 487 7.47 -0.60 8.62
CA PRO A 487 7.38 -0.22 7.22
C PRO A 487 7.83 1.24 7.05
N VAL A 488 8.44 1.54 5.91
CA VAL A 488 8.82 2.88 5.45
C VAL A 488 8.20 3.08 4.08
N HIS A 489 7.35 4.09 3.94
CA HIS A 489 6.57 4.34 2.73
C HIS A 489 7.18 5.46 1.89
N HIS A 490 6.53 5.77 0.77
CA HIS A 490 6.86 6.94 -0.03
C HIS A 490 6.71 8.23 0.79
N GLY A 491 7.76 9.05 0.79
CA GLY A 491 7.84 10.32 1.52
C GLY A 491 8.22 10.19 2.99
N ASP A 492 8.18 8.98 3.56
CA ASP A 492 8.56 8.78 4.96
C ASP A 492 10.04 9.12 5.16
N MET A 493 10.32 9.75 6.30
CA MET A 493 11.68 10.08 6.74
C MET A 493 11.99 9.31 8.01
N VAL A 494 13.14 8.66 8.05
CA VAL A 494 13.61 7.95 9.25
C VAL A 494 14.87 8.64 9.74
N VAL A 495 14.89 9.01 11.02
CA VAL A 495 16.05 9.64 11.65
C VAL A 495 16.50 8.78 12.82
N MET A 496 17.78 8.41 12.80
CA MET A 496 18.46 7.66 13.84
C MET A 496 19.42 8.63 14.53
N HIS A 497 19.29 8.81 15.84
CA HIS A 497 20.11 9.77 16.60
C HIS A 497 20.71 9.12 17.85
N GLY A 498 22.04 9.23 17.98
CA GLY A 498 22.86 8.70 19.05
C GLY A 498 23.99 7.84 18.46
N ALA A 499 25.25 8.19 18.70
CA ALA A 499 26.40 7.45 18.13
C ALA A 499 26.38 5.95 18.53
N GLN A 500 25.93 5.66 19.75
CA GLN A 500 25.81 4.29 20.23
C GLN A 500 24.68 3.50 19.58
N VAL A 501 23.63 4.14 19.01
CA VAL A 501 22.63 3.43 18.20
C VAL A 501 23.34 2.68 17.08
N HIS A 502 24.22 3.38 16.36
CA HIS A 502 24.96 2.82 15.24
C HIS A 502 26.06 1.83 15.69
N GLN A 503 26.61 1.99 16.90
CA GLN A 503 27.63 1.08 17.43
C GLN A 503 27.06 -0.20 18.07
N GLN A 504 25.81 -0.15 18.54
CA GLN A 504 25.17 -1.24 19.30
C GLN A 504 24.10 -2.01 18.51
N TYR A 505 23.51 -1.41 17.49
CA TYR A 505 22.50 -2.02 16.65
C TYR A 505 22.95 -2.10 15.20
N ASP A 506 22.61 -3.20 14.55
CA ASP A 506 22.63 -3.31 13.10
C ASP A 506 21.23 -3.03 12.56
N HIS A 507 21.14 -2.39 11.41
CA HIS A 507 19.88 -2.20 10.70
C HIS A 507 19.93 -2.78 9.28
N LYS A 508 18.75 -3.10 8.76
CA LYS A 508 18.53 -3.72 7.45
C LYS A 508 17.33 -3.06 6.79
N VAL A 509 17.36 -2.94 5.47
CA VAL A 509 16.19 -2.55 4.69
C VAL A 509 15.85 -3.64 3.69
N GLU A 510 14.56 -4.01 3.65
CA GLU A 510 13.97 -4.95 2.71
C GLU A 510 12.97 -4.18 1.83
N PRO A 511 13.38 -3.71 0.65
CA PRO A 511 12.48 -3.08 -0.30
C PRO A 511 11.33 -4.01 -0.71
N SER A 512 10.13 -3.47 -0.76
CA SER A 512 8.93 -4.13 -1.27
C SER A 512 8.42 -3.38 -2.50
N GLY A 513 8.53 -3.95 -3.68
CA GLY A 513 8.04 -3.36 -4.93
C GLY A 513 9.10 -3.26 -6.01
N LYS A 514 8.84 -2.41 -7.01
CA LYS A 514 9.63 -2.41 -8.27
C LYS A 514 10.83 -1.49 -8.24
N ARG A 515 10.69 -0.36 -7.58
CA ARG A 515 11.70 0.69 -7.58
C ARG A 515 11.54 1.58 -6.35
N ARG A 516 12.63 1.77 -5.63
CA ARG A 516 12.70 2.64 -4.45
C ARG A 516 14.02 3.41 -4.48
N PHE A 517 14.01 4.66 -4.05
CA PHE A 517 15.22 5.39 -3.72
C PHE A 517 15.29 5.65 -2.21
N ALA A 518 16.46 5.41 -1.63
CA ALA A 518 16.81 5.95 -0.31
C ALA A 518 17.78 7.10 -0.51
N LEU A 519 17.49 8.24 0.10
CA LEU A 519 18.39 9.39 0.15
C LEU A 519 18.84 9.52 1.59
N THR A 520 19.97 8.89 1.91
CA THR A 520 20.54 8.84 3.26
C THR A 520 21.55 9.96 3.42
N CYS A 521 21.40 10.77 4.46
CA CYS A 521 22.28 11.88 4.79
C CYS A 521 23.05 11.59 6.08
N ARG A 522 24.32 11.98 6.07
CA ARG A 522 25.24 11.83 7.20
C ARG A 522 26.06 13.10 7.41
N ASN A 523 26.64 13.22 8.59
CA ASN A 523 27.71 14.16 8.84
C ASN A 523 29.03 13.38 8.91
N ILE A 524 29.93 13.62 7.96
CA ILE A 524 31.30 13.12 7.96
C ILE A 524 32.14 14.07 8.83
N ILE A 525 32.74 13.53 9.88
CA ILE A 525 33.63 14.25 10.79
C ILE A 525 34.99 14.38 10.10
N ILE A 526 35.18 15.50 9.41
CA ILE A 526 36.35 15.76 8.56
C ILE A 526 37.66 15.64 9.34
N SER A 527 37.70 16.05 10.61
CA SER A 527 38.92 15.93 11.43
C SER A 527 39.34 14.49 11.74
N LYS A 528 38.50 13.50 11.41
CA LYS A 528 38.76 12.08 11.68
C LYS A 528 39.03 11.26 10.43
N ILE A 529 38.90 11.83 9.22
CA ILE A 529 39.32 11.16 7.99
C ILE A 529 40.80 11.45 7.70
N ASP A 530 41.39 10.68 6.80
CA ASP A 530 42.81 10.80 6.43
C ASP A 530 43.13 12.23 5.97
N GLU A 531 44.25 12.80 6.45
CA GLU A 531 44.60 14.23 6.27
C GLU A 531 44.63 14.65 4.80
N ASP A 532 45.07 13.76 3.91
CA ASP A 532 45.14 13.97 2.46
C ASP A 532 43.76 14.04 1.79
N GLN A 533 42.69 13.62 2.48
CA GLN A 533 41.30 13.64 1.98
C GLN A 533 40.47 14.78 2.59
N GLN A 534 40.97 15.46 3.64
CA GLN A 534 40.20 16.46 4.38
C GLN A 534 39.80 17.66 3.52
N GLU A 535 40.72 18.17 2.69
CA GLU A 535 40.45 19.31 1.82
C GLU A 535 39.39 19.00 0.76
N ASP A 536 39.48 17.83 0.12
CA ASP A 536 38.48 17.35 -0.84
C ASP A 536 37.12 17.15 -0.17
N ALA A 537 37.09 16.59 1.03
CA ALA A 537 35.87 16.38 1.80
C ALA A 537 35.19 17.69 2.22
N MET A 538 35.97 18.69 2.67
CA MET A 538 35.47 20.03 2.97
C MET A 538 34.88 20.67 1.71
N SER A 539 35.63 20.66 0.61
CA SER A 539 35.22 21.29 -0.65
C SER A 539 33.97 20.65 -1.25
N LYS A 540 33.88 19.31 -1.26
CA LYS A 540 32.71 18.60 -1.80
C LYS A 540 31.49 18.70 -0.89
N GLY A 541 31.68 18.63 0.43
CA GLY A 541 30.62 18.70 1.44
C GLY A 541 30.08 20.10 1.70
N GLU A 542 30.70 21.14 1.14
CA GLU A 542 30.24 22.52 1.26
C GLU A 542 28.88 22.71 0.57
N ILE A 543 27.88 23.12 1.36
CA ILE A 543 26.53 23.39 0.85
C ILE A 543 26.52 24.75 0.14
N PRO A 544 26.05 24.82 -1.12
CA PRO A 544 25.97 26.08 -1.87
C PRO A 544 25.14 27.17 -1.15
N ALA A 545 25.57 28.43 -1.28
CA ALA A 545 24.92 29.55 -0.59
C ALA A 545 23.45 29.77 -1.00
N ASP A 546 23.12 29.47 -2.26
CA ASP A 546 21.75 29.55 -2.81
C ASP A 546 20.86 28.38 -2.38
N ALA A 547 21.39 27.37 -1.66
CA ALA A 547 20.62 26.24 -1.16
C ALA A 547 19.52 26.64 -0.17
N GLY A 548 19.54 27.88 0.35
CA GLY A 548 18.47 28.44 1.17
C GLY A 548 17.11 28.46 0.47
N GLN A 549 17.08 28.51 -0.87
CA GLN A 549 15.84 28.44 -1.65
C GLN A 549 15.08 27.10 -1.50
N TRP A 550 15.77 26.06 -1.02
CA TRP A 550 15.22 24.71 -0.81
C TRP A 550 14.93 24.42 0.67
N THR A 551 14.88 25.45 1.52
CA THR A 551 14.56 25.28 2.94
C THR A 551 13.22 24.59 3.11
N TYR A 552 13.19 23.58 3.96
CA TYR A 552 11.99 22.81 4.33
C TYR A 552 11.63 23.11 5.78
N ASP A 553 10.36 23.38 6.04
CA ASP A 553 9.82 23.74 7.37
C ASP A 553 8.82 22.71 7.91
N GLY A 554 8.54 21.65 7.15
CA GLY A 554 7.60 20.59 7.49
C GLY A 554 6.45 20.42 6.50
N TYR A 555 6.29 21.34 5.55
CA TYR A 555 5.21 21.32 4.55
C TYR A 555 5.70 21.23 3.11
#